data_AF-A0AAE0J684-F1
#
_entry.id   AF-A0AAE0J684-F1
#
_cell.length_a   1.000
_cell.length_b   1.000
_cell.length_c   1.000
_cell.angle_alpha   90.00
_cell.angle_beta   90.00
_cell.angle_gamma   90.00
#
_symmetry.space_group_name_H-M   'P 1'
#
loop_
_entity.id
_entity.type
_entity.pdbx_description
1 polymer ?
#
loop_
_entity_poly.entity_id
_entity_poly.type
_entity_poly.pdbx_seq_one_letter_code
_entity_poly.pdbx_strand_id
1 'polypeptide(L)'
;STVAERVQALCLHAVGKRVSEIEAVTGIKKEAFKQLLKRAKSRGYVVGDKIEDRFVLNAERSGRPKIIGEVEAKVILQVVCKDFDGRCSSTQEIADQSVEALKDIPGAHILSRRTILRW
;
A
#
# COMPACT_ATOMS: atom_id res chain seq x y z
N SER A 1 13.03 8.53 -8.72
CA SER A 1 12.76 9.71 -9.55
C SER A 1 11.66 10.54 -8.91
N THR A 2 11.78 11.85 -9.01
CA THR A 2 10.77 12.81 -8.54
C THR A 2 9.54 12.81 -9.45
N VAL A 3 8.47 13.50 -9.07
CA VAL A 3 7.31 13.71 -9.96
C VAL A 3 7.73 14.53 -11.18
N ALA A 4 8.51 15.60 -10.96
CA ALA A 4 9.01 16.48 -12.02
C ALA A 4 9.82 15.74 -13.10
N GLU A 5 10.79 14.90 -12.70
CA GLU A 5 11.60 14.11 -13.64
C GLU A 5 10.73 13.17 -14.50
N ARG A 6 9.68 12.59 -13.91
CA ARG A 6 8.76 11.69 -14.62
C ARG A 6 7.86 12.43 -15.59
N VAL A 7 7.38 13.63 -15.22
CA VAL A 7 6.67 14.53 -16.15
C VAL A 7 7.59 14.87 -17.32
N GLN A 8 8.80 15.32 -17.03
CA GLN A 8 9.79 15.71 -18.05
C GLN A 8 10.11 14.55 -18.99
N ALA A 9 10.25 13.33 -18.47
CA ALA A 9 10.49 12.14 -19.28
C ALA A 9 9.31 11.81 -20.22
N LEU A 10 8.07 11.95 -19.75
CA LEU A 10 6.87 11.77 -20.58
C LEU A 10 6.74 12.86 -21.65
N CYS A 11 7.04 14.13 -21.30
CA CYS A 11 7.08 15.22 -22.27
C CYS A 11 8.10 14.96 -23.38
N LEU A 12 9.34 14.59 -23.04
CA LEU A 12 10.39 14.32 -24.03
C LEU A 12 10.03 13.12 -24.93
N HIS A 13 9.34 12.13 -24.38
CA HIS A 13 8.81 11.02 -25.15
C HIS A 13 7.68 11.44 -26.09
N ALA A 14 6.79 12.33 -25.68
CA ALA A 14 5.75 12.90 -26.55
C ALA A 14 6.34 13.68 -27.72
N VAL A 15 7.50 14.32 -27.51
CA VAL A 15 8.28 15.02 -28.56
C VAL A 15 9.07 14.03 -29.46
N GLY A 16 9.09 12.74 -29.14
CA GLY A 16 9.77 11.71 -29.95
C GLY A 16 11.26 11.58 -29.69
N LYS A 17 11.77 12.06 -28.56
CA LYS A 17 13.18 11.89 -28.18
C LYS A 17 13.54 10.43 -27.93
N ARG A 18 14.78 10.07 -28.24
CA ARG A 18 15.28 8.70 -27.99
C ARG A 18 15.40 8.45 -26.48
N VAL A 19 15.18 7.22 -26.06
CA VAL A 19 15.23 6.85 -24.62
C VAL A 19 16.61 7.14 -24.00
N SER A 20 17.69 7.02 -24.76
CA SER A 20 19.04 7.40 -24.31
C SER A 20 19.18 8.90 -24.00
N GLU A 21 18.53 9.75 -24.79
CA GLU A 21 18.52 11.20 -24.57
C GLU A 21 17.64 11.56 -23.36
N ILE A 22 16.51 10.86 -23.19
CA ILE A 22 15.64 11.02 -22.03
C ILE A 22 16.39 10.65 -20.74
N GLU A 23 17.16 9.56 -20.76
CA GLU A 23 17.98 9.13 -19.63
C GLU A 23 19.08 10.16 -19.31
N ALA A 24 19.75 10.71 -20.33
CA ALA A 24 20.76 11.76 -20.13
C ALA A 24 20.20 13.05 -19.53
N VAL A 25 18.97 13.44 -19.91
CA VAL A 25 18.35 14.70 -19.43
C VAL A 25 17.67 14.52 -18.08
N THR A 26 16.94 13.43 -17.87
CA THR A 26 16.11 13.23 -16.67
C THR A 26 16.76 12.38 -15.59
N GLY A 27 17.86 11.69 -15.90
CA GLY A 27 18.49 10.72 -15.01
C GLY A 27 17.68 9.43 -14.79
N ILE A 28 16.52 9.28 -15.44
CA ILE A 28 15.70 8.08 -15.34
C ILE A 28 16.26 7.00 -16.25
N LYS A 29 16.75 5.91 -15.64
CA LYS A 29 17.22 4.73 -16.37
C LYS A 29 16.15 4.19 -17.32
N LYS A 30 16.57 3.71 -18.50
CA LYS A 30 15.72 3.08 -19.52
C LYS A 30 14.63 2.16 -18.97
N GLU A 31 14.97 1.26 -18.04
CA GLU A 31 14.01 0.30 -17.48
C GLU A 31 12.96 0.96 -16.57
N ALA A 32 13.36 1.94 -15.76
CA ALA A 32 12.44 2.72 -14.94
C ALA A 32 11.49 3.56 -15.81
N PHE A 33 11.99 4.10 -16.93
CA PHE A 33 11.19 4.83 -17.90
C PHE A 33 10.16 3.92 -18.61
N LYS A 34 10.55 2.71 -19.03
CA LYS A 34 9.61 1.73 -19.59
C LYS A 34 8.50 1.35 -18.61
N GLN A 35 8.84 1.14 -17.34
CA GLN A 35 7.85 0.86 -16.30
C GLN A 35 6.92 2.05 -16.04
N LEU A 36 7.42 3.29 -16.13
CA LEU A 36 6.60 4.49 -16.07
C LEU A 36 5.61 4.53 -17.25
N LEU A 37 6.08 4.35 -18.48
CA LEU A 37 5.22 4.30 -19.67
C LEU A 37 4.16 3.21 -19.58
N LYS A 38 4.52 2.01 -19.11
CA LYS A 38 3.57 0.90 -18.93
C LYS A 38 2.44 1.30 -17.96
N ARG A 39 2.80 1.91 -16.82
CA ARG A 39 1.84 2.39 -15.80
C ARG A 39 0.99 3.56 -16.29
N ALA A 40 1.57 4.49 -17.04
CA ALA A 40 0.83 5.60 -17.63
C ALA A 40 -0.20 5.08 -18.64
N LYS A 41 0.21 4.17 -19.55
CA LYS A 41 -0.68 3.55 -20.54
C LYS A 41 -1.83 2.77 -19.89
N SER A 42 -1.54 2.00 -18.83
CA SER A 42 -2.61 1.27 -18.11
C SER A 42 -3.64 2.20 -17.44
N ARG A 43 -3.28 3.47 -17.22
CA ARG A 43 -4.17 4.50 -16.66
C ARG A 43 -4.86 5.35 -17.73
N GLY A 44 -4.64 5.06 -19.02
CA GLY A 44 -5.26 5.78 -20.14
C GLY A 44 -4.41 6.88 -20.77
N TYR A 45 -3.10 6.94 -20.48
CA TYR A 45 -2.22 7.92 -21.13
C TYR A 45 -2.10 7.68 -22.63
N VAL A 46 -2.41 8.72 -23.42
CA VAL A 46 -2.19 8.79 -24.87
C VAL A 46 -1.00 9.70 -25.16
N VAL A 47 -0.12 9.29 -26.08
CA VAL A 47 1.07 10.07 -26.44
C VAL A 47 0.64 11.37 -27.14
N GLY A 48 1.12 12.51 -26.66
CA GLY A 48 0.79 13.84 -27.20
C GLY A 48 -0.38 14.53 -26.50
N ASP A 49 -1.06 13.85 -25.59
CA ASP A 49 -2.13 14.42 -24.77
C ASP A 49 -1.58 15.07 -23.49
N LYS A 50 -2.44 15.81 -22.77
CA LYS A 50 -2.07 16.48 -21.51
C LYS A 50 -1.62 15.45 -20.47
N ILE A 51 -0.46 15.69 -19.87
CA ILE A 51 0.04 14.85 -18.77
C ILE A 51 -0.68 15.27 -17.48
N GLU A 52 -1.52 14.39 -16.97
CA GLU A 52 -2.14 14.52 -15.66
C GLU A 52 -1.33 13.81 -14.56
N ASP A 53 -1.49 14.27 -13.32
CA ASP A 53 -0.81 13.69 -12.15
C ASP A 53 -1.07 12.19 -12.00
N ARG A 54 -2.27 11.72 -12.35
CA ARG A 54 -2.63 10.29 -12.31
C ARG A 54 -1.70 9.43 -13.13
N PHE A 55 -1.07 9.91 -14.20
CA PHE A 55 -0.14 9.11 -15.01
C PHE A 55 1.24 9.01 -14.37
N VAL A 56 1.60 10.00 -13.57
CA VAL A 56 2.94 10.19 -13.05
C VAL A 56 3.06 9.62 -11.65
N LEU A 57 2.05 9.80 -10.79
CA LEU A 57 2.09 9.42 -9.38
C LEU A 57 2.32 7.92 -9.18
N ASN A 58 3.12 7.57 -8.16
CA ASN A 58 3.24 6.16 -7.79
C ASN A 58 1.91 5.68 -7.20
N ALA A 59 1.62 4.39 -7.34
CA ALA A 59 0.57 3.80 -6.54
C ALA A 59 0.93 3.98 -5.06
N GLU A 60 -0.09 4.23 -4.23
CA GLU A 60 0.08 4.21 -2.79
C GLU A 60 0.67 2.87 -2.39
N ARG A 61 1.64 2.90 -1.47
CA ARG A 61 2.20 1.67 -0.93
C ARG A 61 1.12 1.04 -0.06
N SER A 62 0.37 0.10 -0.63
CA SER A 62 -0.40 -0.83 0.18
C SER A 62 0.61 -1.62 1.00
N GLY A 63 0.64 -1.41 2.32
CA GLY A 63 1.39 -2.28 3.22
C GLY A 63 0.93 -3.73 3.09
N ARG A 64 1.50 -4.61 3.89
CA ARG A 64 0.99 -5.99 3.98
C ARG A 64 -0.52 -5.93 4.29
N PRO A 65 -1.38 -6.67 3.57
CA PRO A 65 -2.80 -6.73 3.88
C PRO A 65 -2.99 -7.10 5.36
N LYS A 66 -3.65 -6.24 6.13
CA LYS A 66 -4.09 -6.58 7.47
C LYS A 66 -5.31 -7.47 7.32
N ILE A 67 -5.23 -8.69 7.83
CA ILE A 67 -6.37 -9.61 7.90
C ILE A 67 -7.43 -9.04 8.85
N ILE A 68 -6.99 -8.28 9.85
CA ILE A 68 -7.82 -7.74 10.90
C ILE A 68 -8.58 -6.51 10.40
N GLY A 69 -9.91 -6.59 10.45
CA GLY A 69 -10.81 -5.47 10.19
C GLY A 69 -10.86 -4.47 11.35
N GLU A 70 -11.51 -3.32 11.15
CA GLU A 70 -11.59 -2.27 12.17
C GLU A 70 -12.33 -2.73 13.45
N VAL A 71 -13.37 -3.56 13.29
CA VAL A 71 -14.18 -4.09 14.41
C VAL A 71 -13.33 -4.98 15.31
N GLU A 72 -12.60 -5.92 14.70
CA GLU A 72 -11.72 -6.86 15.38
C GLU A 72 -10.57 -6.13 16.09
N ALA A 73 -10.00 -5.10 15.44
CA ALA A 73 -8.97 -4.26 16.04
C ALA A 73 -9.46 -3.55 17.33
N LYS A 74 -10.71 -3.06 17.32
CA LYS A 74 -11.31 -2.44 18.52
C LYS A 74 -11.51 -3.43 19.64
N VAL A 75 -11.93 -4.67 19.33
CA VAL A 75 -12.11 -5.73 20.34
C VAL A 75 -10.76 -6.13 20.94
N ILE A 76 -9.73 -6.33 20.12
CA ILE A 76 -8.37 -6.64 20.60
C ILE A 76 -7.87 -5.53 21.53
N LEU A 77 -8.04 -4.25 21.16
CA LEU A 77 -7.67 -3.12 22.02
C LEU A 77 -8.40 -3.15 23.35
N GLN A 78 -9.71 -3.44 23.36
CA GLN A 78 -10.48 -3.52 24.61
C GLN A 78 -10.00 -4.65 25.52
N VAL A 79 -9.67 -5.82 24.96
CA VAL A 79 -9.12 -6.95 25.71
C VAL A 79 -7.76 -6.56 26.32
N VAL A 80 -6.85 -6.05 25.50
CA VAL A 80 -5.51 -5.63 25.94
C VAL A 80 -5.57 -4.51 26.99
N CYS A 81 -6.47 -3.53 26.84
CA CYS A 81 -6.64 -2.45 27.80
C CYS A 81 -7.22 -2.92 29.15
N LYS A 82 -8.05 -3.96 29.17
CA LYS A 82 -8.60 -4.54 30.42
C LYS A 82 -7.52 -5.27 31.23
N ASP A 83 -6.50 -5.83 30.58
CA ASP A 83 -5.41 -6.55 31.24
C ASP A 83 -4.33 -5.63 31.83
N PHE A 84 -4.42 -4.31 31.62
CA PHE A 84 -3.38 -3.34 32.02
C PHE A 84 -3.17 -3.20 33.55
N ASP A 85 -4.05 -3.74 34.40
CA ASP A 85 -3.97 -3.67 35.87
C ASP A 85 -2.86 -4.55 36.51
N GLY A 86 -1.75 -4.76 35.80
CA GLY A 86 -0.59 -5.53 36.28
C GLY A 86 -0.67 -7.04 36.02
N ARG A 87 -1.62 -7.49 35.18
CA ARG A 87 -1.76 -8.89 34.76
C ARG A 87 -1.26 -9.05 33.33
N CYS A 88 -0.13 -9.72 33.15
CA CYS A 88 0.41 -9.96 31.81
C CYS A 88 -0.27 -11.19 31.19
N SER A 89 -1.40 -10.99 30.50
CA SER A 89 -1.99 -12.06 29.71
C SER A 89 -1.11 -12.45 28.53
N SER A 90 -1.04 -13.75 28.26
CA SER A 90 -0.25 -14.26 27.14
C SER A 90 -0.92 -13.91 25.80
N THR A 91 -0.15 -13.86 24.71
CA THR A 91 -0.71 -13.63 23.36
C THR A 91 -1.73 -14.70 22.95
N GLN A 92 -1.68 -15.89 23.56
CA GLN A 92 -2.67 -16.93 23.34
C GLN A 92 -3.98 -16.60 24.08
N GLU A 93 -3.90 -16.19 25.35
CA GLU A 93 -5.07 -15.79 26.13
C GLU A 93 -5.79 -14.60 25.50
N ILE A 94 -5.06 -13.60 25.01
CA ILE A 94 -5.65 -12.46 24.30
C ILE A 94 -6.38 -12.93 23.03
N ALA A 95 -5.86 -13.96 22.35
CA ALA A 95 -6.53 -14.54 21.19
C ALA A 95 -7.81 -15.25 21.56
N ASP A 96 -7.77 -16.10 22.58
CA ASP A 96 -8.93 -16.87 23.01
C ASP A 96 -10.05 -15.95 23.52
N GLN A 97 -9.68 -14.91 24.30
CA GLN A 97 -10.64 -13.89 24.77
C GLN A 97 -11.20 -13.04 23.62
N SER A 98 -10.37 -12.65 22.66
CA SER A 98 -10.84 -11.89 21.50
C SER A 98 -11.75 -12.73 20.61
N VAL A 99 -11.46 -14.03 20.44
CA VAL A 99 -12.35 -14.96 19.72
C VAL A 99 -13.69 -15.09 20.45
N GLU A 100 -13.68 -15.24 21.78
CA GLU A 100 -14.90 -15.28 22.60
C GLU A 100 -15.76 -14.03 22.40
N ALA A 101 -15.14 -12.85 22.48
CA ALA A 101 -15.82 -11.57 22.31
C ALA A 101 -16.35 -11.33 20.87
N LEU A 102 -15.81 -12.05 19.88
CA LEU A 102 -16.21 -11.93 18.47
C LEU A 102 -17.23 -12.99 18.03
N LYS A 103 -17.58 -13.97 18.88
CA LYS A 103 -18.48 -15.10 18.51
C LYS A 103 -19.84 -14.65 17.98
N ASP A 104 -20.36 -13.54 18.51
CA ASP A 104 -21.68 -13.02 18.14
C ASP A 104 -21.66 -12.12 16.90
N ILE A 105 -20.46 -11.79 16.37
CA ILE A 105 -20.31 -10.88 15.22
C ILE A 105 -20.22 -11.71 13.92
N PRO A 106 -21.24 -11.66 13.05
CA PRO A 106 -21.21 -12.40 11.81
C PRO A 106 -20.11 -11.88 10.87
N GLY A 107 -19.27 -12.79 10.38
CA GLY A 107 -18.18 -12.47 9.46
C GLY A 107 -16.84 -12.11 10.12
N ALA A 108 -16.73 -12.21 11.45
CA ALA A 108 -15.45 -12.04 12.13
C ALA A 108 -14.46 -13.17 11.75
N HIS A 109 -13.22 -12.79 11.49
CA HIS A 109 -12.12 -13.70 11.23
C HIS A 109 -11.69 -14.42 12.51
N ILE A 110 -11.35 -15.70 12.38
CA ILE A 110 -10.75 -16.47 13.48
C ILE A 110 -9.37 -15.86 13.80
N LEU A 111 -9.27 -15.21 14.95
CA LEU A 111 -8.04 -14.61 15.43
C LEU A 111 -7.14 -15.70 16.02
N SER A 112 -6.03 -15.99 15.34
CA SER A 112 -4.99 -16.86 15.91
C SER A 112 -3.99 -16.03 16.72
N ARG A 113 -3.25 -16.69 17.62
CA ARG A 113 -2.08 -16.09 18.30
C ARG A 113 -1.12 -15.39 17.32
N ARG A 114 -0.88 -15.96 16.13
CA ARG A 114 0.00 -15.35 15.13
C ARG A 114 -0.62 -14.13 14.46
N THR A 115 -1.94 -14.07 14.37
CA THR A 115 -2.68 -12.93 13.85
C THR A 115 -2.55 -11.75 14.81
N ILE A 116 -2.71 -11.99 16.11
CA ILE A 116 -2.57 -10.97 17.17
C ILE A 116 -1.13 -10.51 17.34
N LEU A 117 -0.13 -11.42 17.32
CA LEU A 117 1.28 -11.05 17.42
C LEU A 117 1.76 -10.15 16.26
N ARG A 118 1.10 -10.22 15.10
CA ARG A 118 1.46 -9.49 13.88
C ARG A 118 0.66 -8.21 13.69
N TRP A 119 -0.36 -8.01 14.51
CA TRP A 119 -1.22 -6.83 14.50
C TRP A 119 -0.49 -5.65 15.15
#